data_AF-A0A434RQ00-F1
#
_entry.id   AF-A0A434RQ00-F1
#
_cell.length_a   1.000
_cell.length_b   1.000
_cell.length_c   1.000
_cell.angle_alpha   90.00
_cell.angle_beta   90.00
_cell.angle_gamma   90.00
#
_symmetry.space_group_name_H-M   'P 1'
#
loop_
_entity.id
_entity.type
_entity.pdbx_description
1 polymer ?
#
loop_
_entity_poly.entity_id
_entity_poly.type
_entity_poly.pdbx_seq_one_letter_code
_entity_poly.pdbx_strand_id
1 'polypeptide(L)'
;PLAQKGLVANARLLDSKQSVADLQGKILDYETAILTAKQSISKADQDAIDARNTLNSNLAASRQQAEADLNEATLRTAMQKGLIAAASDPAMAAAITGGQEPALLYSLVRVADGKTSEIDAKEDTPVLPGDVIKVKLAPSAGGPPMASQ
;
A
#
# COMPACT_ATOMS: atom_id res chain seq x y z
N PRO A 1 -27.55 -96.00 4.29
CA PRO A 1 -27.38 -95.05 5.43
C PRO A 1 -26.07 -94.22 5.42
N LEU A 2 -24.98 -94.67 4.78
CA LEU A 2 -23.72 -93.90 4.70
C LEU A 2 -23.72 -92.82 3.62
N ALA A 3 -24.34 -93.07 2.47
CA ALA A 3 -24.46 -92.10 1.37
C ALA A 3 -25.17 -90.80 1.80
N GLN A 4 -26.23 -90.90 2.61
CA GLN A 4 -26.94 -89.74 3.16
C GLN A 4 -26.08 -88.92 4.14
N LYS A 5 -25.26 -89.57 4.98
CA LYS A 5 -24.35 -88.86 5.89
C LYS A 5 -23.24 -88.13 5.14
N GLY A 6 -22.68 -88.73 4.08
CA GLY A 6 -21.70 -88.08 3.22
C GLY A 6 -22.27 -86.90 2.42
N LEU A 7 -23.53 -86.98 2.00
CA LEU A 7 -24.23 -85.87 1.32
C LEU A 7 -24.47 -84.68 2.25
N VAL A 8 -24.89 -84.93 3.50
CA VAL A 8 -25.12 -83.87 4.50
C VAL A 8 -23.81 -83.17 4.89
N ALA A 9 -22.70 -83.91 5.00
CA ALA A 9 -21.39 -83.32 5.25
C ALA A 9 -20.91 -82.43 4.08
N ASN A 10 -21.11 -82.86 2.83
CA ASN A 10 -20.79 -82.07 1.64
C ASN A 10 -21.66 -80.81 1.50
N ALA A 11 -22.96 -80.89 1.81
CA ALA A 11 -23.85 -79.74 1.79
C ALA A 11 -23.38 -78.65 2.77
N ARG A 12 -23.04 -79.03 4.02
CA ARG A 12 -22.50 -78.10 5.02
C ARG A 12 -21.17 -77.48 4.60
N LEU A 13 -20.31 -78.26 3.94
CA LEU A 13 -19.04 -77.75 3.41
C LEU A 13 -19.27 -76.72 2.30
N LEU A 14 -20.24 -76.96 1.41
CA LEU A 14 -20.60 -76.03 0.35
C LEU A 14 -21.18 -74.73 0.93
N ASP A 15 -22.11 -74.81 1.88
CA ASP A 15 -22.68 -73.64 2.55
C ASP A 15 -21.60 -72.80 3.24
N SER A 16 -20.66 -73.45 3.93
CA SER A 16 -19.53 -72.77 4.57
C SER A 16 -18.61 -72.09 3.55
N LYS A 17 -18.31 -72.73 2.41
CA LYS A 17 -17.52 -72.11 1.34
C LYS A 17 -18.24 -70.91 0.74
N GLN A 18 -19.54 -71.01 0.53
CA GLN A 18 -20.35 -69.91 0.01
C GLN A 18 -20.39 -68.73 0.99
N SER A 19 -20.52 -69.00 2.30
CA SER A 19 -20.44 -67.98 3.34
C SER A 19 -19.06 -67.30 3.40
N VAL A 20 -17.96 -68.05 3.25
CA VAL A 20 -16.62 -67.46 3.20
C VAL A 20 -16.47 -66.56 1.97
N ALA A 21 -16.96 -66.99 0.81
CA ALA A 21 -16.93 -66.18 -0.42
C ALA A 21 -17.75 -64.89 -0.29
N ASP A 22 -18.94 -64.94 0.31
CA ASP A 22 -19.77 -63.77 0.60
C ASP A 22 -19.06 -62.78 1.54
N LEU A 23 -18.42 -63.27 2.61
CA LEU A 23 -17.66 -62.44 3.54
C LEU A 23 -16.43 -61.81 2.86
N GLN A 24 -15.73 -62.55 2.00
CA GLN A 24 -14.61 -62.00 1.23
C GLN A 24 -15.06 -60.89 0.27
N GLY A 25 -16.22 -61.06 -0.38
CA GLY A 25 -16.82 -60.01 -1.20
C GLY A 25 -17.12 -58.74 -0.38
N LYS A 26 -17.77 -58.90 0.78
CA LYS A 26 -18.05 -57.77 1.69
C LYS A 26 -16.79 -57.08 2.18
N ILE A 27 -15.72 -57.82 2.50
CA ILE A 27 -14.45 -57.23 2.90
C ILE A 27 -13.88 -56.36 1.78
N LEU A 28 -13.89 -56.84 0.54
CA LEU A 28 -13.39 -56.09 -0.61
C LEU A 28 -14.21 -54.81 -0.86
N ASP A 29 -15.53 -54.88 -0.71
CA ASP A 29 -16.41 -53.71 -0.79
C ASP A 29 -16.09 -52.68 0.30
N TYR A 30 -15.86 -53.12 1.53
CA TYR A 30 -15.45 -52.24 2.63
C TYR A 30 -14.06 -51.63 2.42
N GLU A 31 -13.09 -52.40 1.94
CA GLU A 31 -11.76 -51.88 1.60
C GLU A 31 -11.86 -50.78 0.53
N THR A 32 -12.69 -51.00 -0.49
CA THR A 32 -12.97 -50.00 -1.53
C THR A 32 -13.62 -48.76 -0.91
N ALA A 33 -14.66 -48.93 -0.09
CA ALA A 33 -15.33 -47.82 0.59
C ALA A 33 -14.37 -47.01 1.48
N ILE A 34 -13.46 -47.69 2.21
CA ILE A 34 -12.44 -47.05 3.05
C ILE A 34 -11.45 -46.26 2.19
N LEU A 35 -11.00 -46.81 1.07
CA LEU A 35 -10.09 -46.10 0.15
C LEU A 35 -10.76 -44.86 -0.45
N THR A 36 -12.00 -44.97 -0.91
CA THR A 36 -12.78 -43.83 -1.42
C THR A 36 -13.00 -42.77 -0.33
N ALA A 37 -13.31 -43.19 0.90
CA ALA A 37 -13.45 -42.27 2.03
C ALA A 37 -12.13 -41.54 2.33
N LYS A 38 -10.99 -42.25 2.34
CA LYS A 38 -9.67 -41.63 2.53
C LYS A 38 -9.35 -40.62 1.44
N GLN A 39 -9.60 -40.95 0.18
CA GLN A 39 -9.41 -40.02 -0.95
C GLN A 39 -10.31 -38.78 -0.81
N SER A 40 -11.56 -38.98 -0.39
CA SER A 40 -12.51 -37.88 -0.19
C SER A 40 -12.07 -36.96 0.94
N ILE A 41 -11.56 -37.51 2.05
CA ILE A 41 -10.99 -36.73 3.17
C ILE A 41 -9.77 -35.93 2.68
N SER A 42 -8.82 -36.58 2.00
CA SER A 42 -7.63 -35.88 1.47
C SER A 42 -7.99 -34.77 0.48
N LYS A 43 -9.04 -34.96 -0.32
CA LYS A 43 -9.55 -33.92 -1.21
C LYS A 43 -10.19 -32.77 -0.44
N ALA A 44 -11.02 -33.06 0.56
CA ALA A 44 -11.63 -32.04 1.41
C ALA A 44 -10.57 -31.22 2.19
N ASP A 45 -9.50 -31.86 2.66
CA ASP A 45 -8.38 -31.18 3.32
C ASP A 45 -7.64 -30.24 2.36
N GLN A 46 -7.40 -30.69 1.11
CA GLN A 46 -6.81 -29.84 0.07
C GLN A 46 -7.71 -28.66 -0.26
N ASP A 47 -9.00 -28.91 -0.49
CA ASP A 47 -9.98 -27.86 -0.80
C ASP A 47 -10.08 -26.83 0.35
N ALA A 48 -9.96 -27.28 1.61
CA ALA A 48 -9.92 -26.40 2.79
C ALA A 48 -8.65 -25.55 2.87
N ILE A 49 -7.49 -26.13 2.54
CA ILE A 49 -6.22 -25.41 2.46
C ILE A 49 -6.28 -24.35 1.36
N ASP A 50 -6.77 -24.72 0.18
CA ASP A 50 -6.90 -23.82 -0.97
C ASP A 50 -7.84 -22.66 -0.63
N ALA A 51 -9.01 -22.95 -0.05
CA ALA A 51 -9.95 -21.91 0.38
C ALA A 51 -9.31 -20.93 1.38
N ARG A 52 -8.54 -21.44 2.35
CA ARG A 52 -7.83 -20.60 3.32
C ARG A 52 -6.72 -19.77 2.69
N ASN A 53 -5.99 -20.33 1.75
CA ASN A 53 -4.95 -19.62 1.00
C ASN A 53 -5.56 -18.50 0.14
N THR A 54 -6.65 -18.78 -0.57
CA THR A 54 -7.39 -17.78 -1.35
C THR A 54 -7.92 -16.67 -0.45
N LEU A 55 -8.53 -17.01 0.69
CA LEU A 55 -9.02 -16.01 1.65
C LEU A 55 -7.88 -15.12 2.16
N ASN A 56 -6.76 -15.71 2.57
CA ASN A 56 -5.61 -14.97 3.07
C ASN A 56 -5.02 -14.05 1.99
N SER A 57 -4.89 -14.53 0.76
CA SER A 57 -4.38 -13.74 -0.37
C SER A 57 -5.30 -12.56 -0.68
N ASN A 58 -6.62 -12.80 -0.76
CA ASN A 58 -7.61 -11.75 -0.98
C ASN A 58 -7.63 -10.72 0.15
N LEU A 59 -7.53 -11.16 1.41
CA LEU A 59 -7.49 -10.27 2.56
C LEU A 59 -6.21 -9.41 2.55
N ALA A 60 -5.06 -10.00 2.22
CA ALA A 60 -3.81 -9.25 2.10
C ALA A 60 -3.89 -8.20 0.98
N ALA A 61 -4.39 -8.59 -0.20
CA ALA A 61 -4.59 -7.66 -1.32
C ALA A 61 -5.57 -6.53 -0.96
N SER A 62 -6.70 -6.87 -0.33
CA SER A 62 -7.69 -5.88 0.09
C SER A 62 -7.14 -4.93 1.15
N ARG A 63 -6.30 -5.41 2.08
CA ARG A 63 -5.63 -4.56 3.06
C ARG A 63 -4.64 -3.61 2.40
N GLN A 64 -3.80 -4.12 1.50
CA GLN A 64 -2.84 -3.30 0.78
C GLN A 64 -3.53 -2.20 -0.04
N GLN A 65 -4.66 -2.53 -0.68
CA GLN A 65 -5.46 -1.54 -1.40
C GLN A 65 -6.03 -0.49 -0.45
N ALA A 66 -6.65 -0.91 0.66
CA ALA A 66 -7.21 0.02 1.64
C ALA A 66 -6.14 0.94 2.26
N GLU A 67 -4.94 0.43 2.51
CA GLU A 67 -3.80 1.24 2.98
C GLU A 67 -3.33 2.25 1.93
N ALA A 68 -3.28 1.85 0.66
CA ALA A 68 -2.94 2.75 -0.45
C ALA A 68 -3.97 3.88 -0.58
N ASP A 69 -5.27 3.54 -0.54
CA ASP A 69 -6.37 4.50 -0.62
C ASP A 69 -6.34 5.48 0.57
N LEU A 70 -6.05 4.98 1.78
CA LEU A 70 -5.92 5.80 2.98
C LEU A 70 -4.73 6.75 2.90
N ASN A 71 -3.58 6.28 2.40
CA ASN A 71 -2.41 7.12 2.19
C ASN A 71 -2.69 8.22 1.16
N GLU A 72 -3.35 7.87 0.05
CA GLU A 72 -3.75 8.84 -0.96
C GLU A 72 -4.71 9.89 -0.38
N ALA A 73 -5.74 9.48 0.36
CA ALA A 73 -6.68 10.39 0.99
C ALA A 73 -5.99 11.31 2.02
N THR A 74 -5.04 10.78 2.78
CA THR A 74 -4.24 11.54 3.74
C THR A 74 -3.39 12.58 3.04
N LEU A 75 -2.70 12.20 1.96
CA LEU A 75 -1.89 13.11 1.15
C LEU A 75 -2.75 14.23 0.53
N ARG A 76 -3.91 13.88 -0.05
CA ARG A 76 -4.86 14.87 -0.61
C ARG A 76 -5.32 15.85 0.46
N THR A 77 -5.65 15.36 1.65
CA THR A 77 -6.06 16.20 2.79
C THR A 77 -4.93 17.11 3.25
N ALA A 78 -3.69 16.60 3.35
CA ALA A 78 -2.53 17.39 3.72
C ALA A 78 -2.23 18.48 2.68
N MET A 79 -2.33 18.16 1.39
CA MET A 79 -2.18 19.12 0.30
C MET A 79 -3.24 20.21 0.37
N GLN A 80 -4.52 19.86 0.54
CA GLN A 80 -5.61 20.82 0.69
C GLN A 80 -5.39 21.76 1.89
N LYS A 81 -4.99 21.22 3.04
CA LYS A 81 -4.62 22.03 4.22
C LYS A 81 -3.45 22.96 3.92
N GLY A 82 -2.43 22.48 3.22
CA GLY A 82 -1.28 23.28 2.78
C GLY A 82 -1.69 24.42 1.84
N LEU A 83 -2.57 24.17 0.87
CA LEU A 83 -3.10 25.19 -0.03
C LEU A 83 -3.93 26.23 0.72
N ILE A 84 -4.77 25.83 1.69
CA ILE A 84 -5.53 26.76 2.52
C ILE A 84 -4.60 27.62 3.38
N ALA A 85 -3.59 27.01 4.00
CA ALA A 85 -2.59 27.73 4.80
C ALA A 85 -1.81 28.73 3.95
N ALA A 86 -1.37 28.34 2.75
CA ALA A 86 -0.67 29.20 1.80
C ALA A 86 -1.58 30.35 1.32
N ALA A 87 -2.85 30.09 1.03
CA ALA A 87 -3.81 31.14 0.64
C ALA A 87 -4.14 32.10 1.80
N SER A 88 -4.02 31.65 3.05
CA SER A 88 -4.23 32.47 4.25
C SER A 88 -2.98 33.22 4.68
N ASP A 89 -1.82 32.96 4.05
CA ASP A 89 -0.58 33.68 4.33
C ASP A 89 -0.72 35.12 3.82
N PRO A 90 -0.63 36.15 4.69
CA PRO A 90 -0.77 37.54 4.30
C PRO A 90 0.27 37.98 3.26
N ALA A 91 1.46 37.36 3.21
CA ALA A 91 2.46 37.64 2.17
C ALA A 91 2.01 37.13 0.80
N MET A 92 1.37 35.96 0.76
CA MET A 92 0.82 35.40 -0.47
C MET A 92 -0.46 36.14 -0.88
N ALA A 93 -1.34 36.47 0.07
CA ALA A 93 -2.50 37.33 -0.17
C ALA A 93 -2.09 38.70 -0.74
N ALA A 94 -1.04 39.33 -0.20
CA ALA A 94 -0.50 40.59 -0.74
C ALA A 94 0.08 40.45 -2.16
N ALA A 95 0.72 39.31 -2.48
CA ALA A 95 1.20 39.03 -3.83
C ALA A 95 0.05 38.82 -4.84
N ILE A 96 -1.07 38.23 -4.40
CA ILE A 96 -2.25 37.96 -5.25
C ILE A 96 -3.12 39.21 -5.41
N THR A 97 -3.29 40.02 -4.37
CA THR A 97 -4.10 41.26 -4.41
C THR A 97 -3.33 42.47 -4.93
N GLY A 98 -2.00 42.46 -4.81
CA GLY A 98 -1.14 43.59 -5.14
C GLY A 98 -0.87 43.77 -6.63
N GLY A 99 -1.09 42.76 -7.47
CA GLY A 99 -0.83 42.82 -8.92
C GLY A 99 0.62 43.18 -9.29
N GLN A 100 1.53 43.25 -8.32
CA GLN A 100 2.86 43.80 -8.47
C GLN A 100 3.85 42.73 -8.03
N GLU A 101 4.65 42.26 -8.98
CA GLU A 101 5.79 41.40 -8.70
C GLU A 101 6.59 42.00 -7.53
N PRO A 102 7.03 41.17 -6.56
CA PRO A 102 7.77 41.69 -5.42
C PRO A 102 9.03 42.39 -5.93
N ALA A 103 9.15 43.69 -5.64
CA ALA A 103 10.32 44.47 -6.01
C ALA A 103 11.55 43.89 -5.30
N LEU A 104 12.41 43.23 -6.07
CA LEU A 104 13.67 42.66 -5.58
C LEU A 104 14.71 43.78 -5.49
N LEU A 105 15.30 43.95 -4.31
CA LEU A 105 16.42 44.85 -4.10
C LEU A 105 17.71 44.02 -4.25
N TYR A 106 18.56 44.43 -5.19
CA TYR A 106 19.85 43.81 -5.44
C TYR A 106 20.95 44.70 -4.83
N SER A 107 21.77 44.15 -3.93
CA SER A 107 22.97 44.83 -3.44
C SER A 107 24.22 44.04 -3.85
N LEU A 108 25.23 44.76 -4.34
CA LEU A 108 26.53 44.21 -4.69
C LEU A 108 27.48 44.39 -3.51
N VAL A 109 28.11 43.32 -3.07
CA VAL A 109 29.20 43.40 -2.10
C VAL A 109 30.51 43.25 -2.84
N ARG A 110 31.29 44.34 -2.92
CA ARG A 110 32.59 44.40 -3.58
C ARG A 110 33.70 44.63 -2.56
N VAL A 111 34.79 43.88 -2.67
CA VAL A 111 36.01 44.10 -1.90
C VAL A 111 37.00 44.86 -2.78
N ALA A 112 37.18 46.15 -2.52
CA ALA A 112 38.23 46.97 -3.15
C ALA A 112 39.22 47.39 -2.06
N ASP A 113 40.53 47.23 -2.31
CA ASP A 113 41.61 47.64 -1.41
C ASP A 113 41.46 47.15 0.06
N GLY A 114 41.06 45.89 0.24
CA GLY A 114 40.96 45.26 1.57
C GLY A 114 39.79 45.75 2.45
N LYS A 115 38.88 46.58 1.91
CA LYS A 115 37.65 47.01 2.59
C LYS A 115 36.40 46.54 1.82
N THR A 116 35.55 45.81 2.52
CA THR A 116 34.24 45.36 2.01
C THR A 116 33.27 46.54 1.98
N SER A 117 32.76 46.89 0.80
CA SER A 117 31.74 47.92 0.63
C SER A 117 30.48 47.31 0.00
N GLU A 118 29.32 47.57 0.60
CA GLU A 118 28.00 47.20 0.07
C GLU A 118 27.49 48.37 -0.77
N ILE A 119 27.21 48.12 -2.05
CA ILE A 119 26.79 49.10 -3.05
C ILE A 119 25.42 48.67 -3.57
N ASP A 120 24.44 49.57 -3.60
CA ASP A 120 23.15 49.30 -4.23
C ASP A 120 23.36 49.04 -5.74
N ALA A 121 22.93 47.86 -6.20
CA ALA A 121 23.13 47.44 -7.58
C ALA A 121 21.93 47.83 -8.45
N LYS A 122 22.18 48.54 -9.55
CA LYS A 122 21.20 48.83 -10.60
C LYS A 122 21.57 48.04 -11.87
N GLU A 123 20.64 47.90 -12.83
CA GLU A 123 20.85 47.15 -14.08
C GLU A 123 22.08 47.60 -14.88
N ASP A 124 22.52 48.86 -14.73
CA ASP A 124 23.67 49.44 -15.40
C ASP A 124 25.02 49.23 -14.67
N THR A 125 25.03 48.53 -13.52
CA THR A 125 26.23 48.37 -12.70
C THR A 125 27.09 47.19 -13.20
N PRO A 126 28.31 47.43 -13.73
CA PRO A 126 29.16 46.36 -14.24
C PRO A 126 29.70 45.48 -13.09
N VAL A 127 29.49 44.17 -13.22
CA VAL A 127 30.00 43.14 -12.28
C VAL A 127 31.46 42.82 -12.58
N LEU A 128 32.29 42.74 -11.53
CA LEU A 128 33.72 42.41 -11.61
C LEU A 128 33.99 41.02 -10.99
N PRO A 129 35.06 40.31 -11.39
CA PRO A 129 35.41 39.02 -10.80
C PRO A 129 35.69 39.16 -9.29
N GLY A 130 34.93 38.45 -8.46
CA GLY A 130 35.03 38.51 -6.98
C GLY A 130 33.84 39.20 -6.29
N ASP A 131 32.89 39.74 -7.04
CA ASP A 131 31.67 40.34 -6.48
C ASP A 131 30.67 39.28 -6.00
N VAL A 132 30.01 39.57 -4.88
CA VAL A 132 28.89 38.74 -4.36
C VAL A 132 27.60 39.53 -4.45
N ILE A 133 26.63 38.99 -5.19
CA ILE A 133 25.29 39.57 -5.32
C ILE A 133 24.43 39.10 -4.15
N LYS A 134 23.88 40.03 -3.36
CA LYS A 134 22.88 39.76 -2.33
C LYS A 134 21.52 40.22 -2.83
N VAL A 135 20.57 39.29 -2.85
CA VAL A 135 19.17 39.57 -3.23
C VAL A 135 18.34 39.62 -1.96
N LYS A 136 17.66 40.74 -1.71
CA LYS A 136 16.72 40.91 -0.60
C LYS A 136 15.37 41.34 -1.16
N LEU A 137 14.29 40.82 -0.57
CA LEU A 137 12.94 41.30 -0.87
C LEU A 137 12.78 42.70 -0.26
N ALA A 138 12.29 43.67 -1.04
CA ALA A 138 11.97 44.99 -0.50
C ALA A 138 10.91 44.84 0.60
N PRO A 139 11.10 45.45 1.79
CA PRO A 139 10.01 45.53 2.76
C PRO A 139 8.87 46.32 2.10
N SER A 140 7.73 45.67 1.94
CA SER A 140 6.52 46.30 1.43
C SER A 140 6.17 47.48 2.33
N ALA A 141 6.29 48.69 1.80
CA ALA A 141 5.93 49.93 2.48
C ALA A 141 4.41 49.98 2.67
N GLY A 142 3.94 49.37 3.75
CA GLY A 142 2.57 49.44 4.24
C GLY A 142 2.54 50.21 5.56
N GLY A 143 2.62 51.53 5.50
CA GLY A 143 2.42 52.41 6.65
C GLY A 143 2.24 53.86 6.21
N PRO A 144 1.04 54.47 6.35
CA PRO A 144 0.80 55.84 5.92
C PRO A 144 1.58 56.83 6.79
N PRO A 145 2.00 58.00 6.25
CA PRO A 145 2.59 59.06 7.07
C PRO A 145 1.52 59.61 8.02
N MET A 146 1.71 59.37 9.32
CA MET A 146 1.01 60.13 10.36
C MET A 146 1.59 61.55 10.37
N ALA A 147 0.86 62.46 9.74
CA ALA A 147 1.03 63.89 9.93
C ALA A 147 0.47 64.32 11.30
N SER A 148 1.04 65.43 11.80
CA SER A 148 0.61 66.26 12.94
C SER A 148 1.13 65.86 14.32
N GLN A 149 2.20 66.54 14.77
CA GLN A 149 2.11 67.85 15.44
C GLN A 149 3.41 68.63 15.29
#